data_AF-W8K1V8-F1
#
_entry.id   AF-W8K1V8-F1
#
_cell.length_a   1.000
_cell.length_b   1.000
_cell.length_c   1.000
_cell.angle_alpha   90.00
_cell.angle_beta   90.00
_cell.angle_gamma   90.00
#
_symmetry.space_group_name_H-M   'P 1'
#
loop_
_entity.id
_entity.type
_entity.pdbx_description
1 polymer ?
#
loop_
_entity_poly.entity_id
_entity_poly.type
_entity_poly.pdbx_seq_one_letter_code
_entity_poly.pdbx_strand_id
1 'polypeptide(L)'
;MILMGKHFLLLLVCVLCGCSSSSTTRNIHSGRITSQQGYSVILYPHEKDVPLPNYLWPTPRKPIITQYSFYCRGASLSLETETDVLYDCDGFSHSLHKKFPSYQRLVDIIRILNKHYTLVIREGFCCRKHFHFLQALGKTLSTKHLQGTAVLIWMYETPSLNTLNKLLRSLYKKNQTYPIVTEFSTTDTTLSNEEFLITITTETLGTCLSIELLYDLETSQKIMTPPPNLN
;
A
#
# COMPACT_ATOMS: atom_id res chain seq x y z
N MET A 1 -10.65 -53.71 8.96
CA MET A 1 -11.79 -53.45 8.06
C MET A 1 -12.73 -52.52 8.80
N ILE A 2 -13.01 -51.27 8.44
CA ILE A 2 -12.95 -50.58 7.15
C ILE A 2 -12.60 -49.11 7.47
N LEU A 3 -11.46 -48.68 6.94
CA LEU A 3 -10.97 -47.31 6.90
C LEU A 3 -11.68 -46.57 5.75
N MET A 4 -12.97 -46.27 5.85
CA MET A 4 -13.70 -45.58 4.77
C MET A 4 -14.70 -44.51 5.23
N GLY A 5 -14.52 -43.94 6.43
CA GLY A 5 -15.35 -42.80 6.90
C GLY A 5 -14.80 -41.41 6.55
N LYS A 6 -13.49 -41.29 6.25
CA LYS A 6 -12.82 -39.98 6.11
C LYS A 6 -12.65 -39.49 4.67
N HIS A 7 -12.85 -40.34 3.67
CA HIS A 7 -12.71 -39.94 2.26
C HIS A 7 -14.01 -39.40 1.64
N PHE A 8 -15.17 -39.71 2.23
CA PHE A 8 -16.47 -39.27 1.69
C PHE A 8 -16.77 -37.80 2.00
N LEU A 9 -16.27 -37.27 3.13
CA LEU A 9 -16.47 -35.87 3.52
C LEU A 9 -15.59 -34.91 2.69
N LEU A 10 -14.44 -35.36 2.20
CA LEU A 10 -13.54 -34.54 1.37
C LEU A 10 -14.08 -34.34 -0.06
N LEU A 11 -14.84 -35.31 -0.57
CA LEU A 11 -15.46 -35.24 -1.91
C LEU A 11 -16.65 -34.25 -1.94
N LEU A 12 -17.35 -34.06 -0.83
CA LEU A 12 -18.50 -33.15 -0.75
C LEU A 12 -18.09 -31.66 -0.77
N VAL A 13 -16.90 -31.32 -0.26
CA VAL A 13 -16.38 -29.94 -0.24
C VAL A 13 -15.90 -29.49 -1.62
N CYS A 14 -15.44 -30.41 -2.48
CA CYS A 14 -15.05 -30.09 -3.85
C CYS A 14 -16.24 -29.81 -4.78
N VAL A 15 -17.45 -30.31 -4.46
CA VAL A 15 -18.66 -30.14 -5.30
C VAL A 15 -19.35 -28.81 -5.07
N LEU A 16 -19.05 -28.09 -3.98
CA LEU A 16 -19.64 -26.76 -3.69
C LEU A 16 -18.76 -25.58 -4.14
N CYS A 17 -17.57 -25.83 -4.69
CA CYS A 17 -16.80 -24.86 -5.48
C CYS A 17 -17.31 -24.77 -6.93
N GLY A 18 -18.62 -24.57 -7.09
CA GLY A 18 -19.20 -24.11 -8.33
C GLY A 18 -19.17 -22.58 -8.36
N CYS A 19 -17.98 -21.99 -8.56
CA CYS A 19 -17.92 -20.62 -9.05
C CYS A 19 -18.58 -20.61 -10.43
N SER A 20 -19.87 -20.28 -10.47
CA SER A 20 -20.54 -19.92 -11.71
C SER A 20 -19.77 -18.76 -12.32
N SER A 21 -18.92 -19.06 -13.28
CA SER A 21 -18.48 -18.07 -14.25
C SER A 21 -19.75 -17.66 -14.98
N SER A 22 -20.37 -16.57 -14.53
CA SER A 22 -21.47 -15.94 -15.23
C SER A 22 -20.94 -15.55 -16.61
N SER A 23 -21.17 -16.40 -17.61
CA SER A 23 -20.93 -16.07 -19.00
C SER A 23 -22.02 -15.08 -19.40
N THR A 24 -21.82 -13.80 -19.08
CA THR A 24 -22.66 -12.75 -19.62
C THR A 24 -22.39 -12.66 -21.12
N THR A 25 -23.33 -13.13 -21.92
CA THR A 25 -23.35 -12.97 -23.37
C THR A 25 -23.50 -11.48 -23.69
N ARG A 26 -22.65 -10.95 -24.58
CA ARG A 26 -22.81 -9.61 -25.14
C ARG A 26 -23.65 -9.71 -26.41
N ASN A 27 -24.89 -9.27 -26.34
CA ASN A 27 -25.77 -9.20 -27.51
C ASN A 27 -25.45 -7.94 -28.32
N ILE A 28 -24.87 -8.09 -29.51
CA ILE A 28 -24.69 -6.97 -30.44
C ILE A 28 -26.06 -6.65 -31.04
N HIS A 29 -26.62 -5.49 -30.71
CA HIS A 29 -27.91 -5.06 -31.25
C HIS A 29 -27.74 -4.59 -32.70
N SER A 30 -28.69 -4.95 -33.56
CA SER A 30 -28.70 -4.52 -34.96
C SER A 30 -28.90 -3.01 -35.08
N GLY A 31 -28.03 -2.34 -35.84
CA GLY A 31 -28.26 -0.97 -36.28
C GLY A 31 -29.20 -0.96 -37.49
N ARG A 32 -30.20 -0.08 -37.51
CA ARG A 32 -30.99 0.18 -38.73
C ARG A 32 -30.15 0.98 -39.71
N ILE A 33 -30.04 0.49 -40.95
CA ILE A 33 -29.56 1.29 -42.07
C ILE A 33 -30.65 1.36 -43.14
N THR A 34 -30.80 2.53 -43.76
CA THR A 34 -31.66 2.73 -44.92
C THR A 34 -30.88 2.44 -46.20
N SER A 35 -31.45 1.65 -47.11
CA SER A 35 -30.83 1.42 -48.41
C SER A 35 -30.80 2.70 -49.24
N GLN A 36 -29.97 2.75 -50.29
CA GLN A 36 -29.91 3.89 -51.22
C GLN A 36 -31.24 4.19 -51.93
N GLN A 37 -32.23 3.29 -51.84
CA GLN A 37 -33.58 3.47 -52.37
C GLN A 37 -34.62 3.81 -51.28
N GLY A 38 -34.20 4.09 -50.04
CA GLY A 38 -35.07 4.53 -48.95
C GLY A 38 -35.82 3.42 -48.20
N TYR A 39 -35.60 2.15 -48.54
CA TYR A 39 -36.20 1.02 -47.83
C TYR A 39 -35.40 0.70 -46.56
N SER A 40 -36.12 0.39 -45.47
CA SER A 40 -35.50 -0.05 -44.21
C SER A 40 -34.96 -1.48 -44.37
N VAL A 41 -33.65 -1.65 -44.19
CA VAL A 41 -33.01 -2.97 -44.17
C VAL A 41 -32.63 -3.28 -42.73
N ILE A 42 -33.17 -4.38 -42.19
CA ILE A 42 -32.77 -4.91 -40.89
C ILE A 42 -31.64 -5.91 -41.13
N LEU A 43 -30.42 -5.53 -40.75
CA LEU A 43 -29.30 -6.47 -40.72
C LEU A 43 -29.38 -7.27 -39.42
N TYR A 44 -29.55 -8.59 -39.50
CA TYR A 44 -29.36 -9.48 -38.37
C TYR A 44 -27.90 -9.90 -38.36
N PRO A 45 -27.01 -9.28 -37.54
CA PRO A 45 -25.66 -9.83 -37.40
C PRO A 45 -25.81 -11.25 -36.85
N HIS A 46 -25.10 -12.21 -37.45
CA HIS A 46 -25.04 -13.56 -36.89
C HIS A 46 -24.50 -13.47 -35.46
N GLU A 47 -25.31 -13.86 -34.49
CA GLU A 47 -24.88 -13.99 -33.10
C GLU A 47 -23.76 -15.02 -33.06
N LYS A 48 -22.57 -14.58 -32.64
CA LYS A 48 -21.43 -15.44 -32.38
C LYS A 48 -21.03 -15.23 -30.94
N ASP A 49 -20.89 -16.32 -30.20
CA ASP A 49 -20.29 -16.28 -28.87
C ASP A 49 -18.84 -15.83 -29.01
N VAL A 50 -18.56 -14.59 -28.60
CA VAL A 50 -17.19 -14.08 -28.52
C VAL A 50 -16.72 -14.31 -27.08
N PRO A 51 -15.66 -15.10 -26.85
CA PRO A 51 -15.10 -15.26 -25.52
C PRO A 51 -14.62 -13.91 -24.99
N LEU A 52 -14.67 -13.72 -23.67
CA LEU A 52 -14.13 -12.52 -23.04
C LEU A 52 -12.68 -12.32 -23.47
N PRO A 53 -12.26 -11.06 -23.77
CA PRO A 53 -10.88 -10.79 -24.11
C PRO A 53 -9.98 -11.21 -22.95
N ASN A 54 -9.17 -12.24 -23.17
CA ASN A 54 -8.18 -12.68 -22.20
C ASN A 54 -6.91 -11.84 -22.41
N TYR A 55 -6.76 -10.80 -21.61
CA TYR A 55 -5.56 -10.00 -21.61
C TYR A 55 -4.50 -10.70 -20.75
N LEU A 56 -3.33 -10.98 -21.35
CA LEU A 56 -2.13 -11.40 -20.62
C LEU A 56 -1.53 -10.20 -19.87
N TRP A 57 -2.26 -9.66 -18.90
CA TRP A 57 -1.71 -8.63 -18.02
C TRP A 57 -0.63 -9.29 -17.15
N PRO A 58 0.63 -8.83 -17.20
CA PRO A 58 1.64 -9.33 -16.29
C PRO A 58 1.20 -8.96 -14.86
N THR A 59 0.75 -9.95 -14.10
CA THR A 59 0.39 -9.73 -12.70
C THR A 59 1.70 -9.66 -11.91
N PRO A 60 2.05 -8.50 -11.33
CA PRO A 60 3.31 -8.37 -10.62
C PRO A 60 3.30 -9.31 -9.42
N ARG A 61 4.42 -10.03 -9.20
CA ARG A 61 4.57 -10.97 -8.07
C ARG A 61 4.50 -10.29 -6.70
N LYS A 62 4.77 -8.98 -6.65
CA LYS A 62 4.71 -8.15 -5.44
C LYS A 62 3.88 -6.90 -5.71
N PRO A 63 3.16 -6.37 -4.70
CA PRO A 63 2.41 -5.12 -4.86
C PRO A 63 3.37 -3.98 -5.24
N ILE A 64 2.92 -3.15 -6.20
CA ILE A 64 3.68 -1.97 -6.64
C ILE A 64 3.47 -0.88 -5.58
N ILE A 65 4.57 -0.45 -4.96
CA ILE A 65 4.54 0.64 -3.98
C ILE A 65 4.42 1.97 -4.74
N THR A 66 3.43 2.77 -4.37
CA THR A 66 3.15 4.10 -4.93
C THR A 66 2.86 5.07 -3.80
N GLN A 67 2.72 6.37 -4.10
CA GLN A 67 2.30 7.37 -3.12
C GLN A 67 1.00 6.99 -2.37
N TYR A 68 0.08 6.30 -3.05
CA TYR A 68 -1.20 5.85 -2.47
C TYR A 68 -1.02 4.79 -1.40
N SER A 69 0.12 4.07 -1.41
CA SER A 69 0.45 3.09 -0.37
C SER A 69 0.68 3.73 1.00
N PHE A 70 0.86 5.05 1.05
CA PHE A 70 1.12 5.82 2.27
C PHE A 70 -0.10 6.63 2.73
N TYR A 71 -1.26 6.44 2.12
CA TYR A 71 -2.48 7.15 2.54
C TYR A 71 -2.96 6.69 3.91
N CYS A 72 -3.80 7.50 4.56
CA CYS A 72 -4.28 7.20 5.90
C CYS A 72 -5.04 5.88 5.92
N ARG A 73 -4.72 5.03 6.90
CA ARG A 73 -5.24 3.67 7.02
C ARG A 73 -6.31 3.52 8.11
N GLY A 74 -6.90 4.63 8.55
CA GLY A 74 -8.01 4.61 9.49
C GLY A 74 -9.13 3.68 9.05
N ALA A 75 -9.66 2.92 10.01
CA ALA A 75 -10.57 1.81 9.76
C ALA A 75 -11.95 2.03 10.39
N SER A 76 -12.31 3.28 10.70
CA SER A 76 -13.60 3.66 11.31
C SER A 76 -13.91 2.88 12.60
N LEU A 77 -12.87 2.55 13.36
CA LEU A 77 -12.98 1.86 14.66
C LEU A 77 -13.43 2.84 15.75
N SER A 78 -13.82 2.28 16.90
CA SER A 78 -14.07 3.03 18.12
C SER A 78 -13.28 2.43 19.28
N LEU A 79 -12.92 3.26 20.24
CA LEU A 79 -12.23 2.89 21.46
C LEU A 79 -12.96 3.54 22.63
N GLU A 80 -13.48 2.72 23.52
CA GLU A 80 -14.05 3.20 24.79
C GLU A 80 -12.90 3.55 25.75
N THR A 81 -12.92 4.77 26.27
CA THR A 81 -12.03 5.23 27.33
C THR A 81 -12.84 5.45 28.61
N GLU A 82 -12.17 5.71 29.73
CA GLU A 82 -12.85 5.95 31.02
C GLU A 82 -13.82 7.13 30.98
N THR A 83 -13.59 8.12 30.10
CA THR A 83 -14.36 9.36 30.04
C THR A 83 -15.19 9.54 28.78
N ASP A 84 -14.81 8.92 27.65
CA ASP A 84 -15.47 9.13 26.35
C ASP A 84 -15.20 7.98 25.37
N VAL A 85 -15.88 7.98 24.22
CA VAL A 85 -15.61 7.09 23.09
C VAL A 85 -14.82 7.84 22.02
N LEU A 86 -13.59 7.39 21.79
CA LEU A 86 -12.76 7.90 20.70
C LEU A 86 -13.08 7.15 19.42
N TYR A 87 -13.30 7.88 18.33
CA TYR A 87 -13.53 7.30 17.01
C TYR A 87 -12.30 7.47 16.14
N ASP A 88 -11.98 6.43 15.38
CA ASP A 88 -11.05 6.51 14.28
C ASP A 88 -11.69 7.26 13.09
N CYS A 89 -10.87 7.62 12.12
CA CYS A 89 -11.32 8.13 10.84
C CYS A 89 -11.63 6.98 9.85
N ASP A 90 -12.40 7.31 8.81
CA ASP A 90 -12.45 6.52 7.58
C ASP A 90 -11.26 6.93 6.70
N GLY A 91 -10.16 6.19 6.81
CA GLY A 91 -8.91 6.44 6.12
C GLY A 91 -9.08 6.45 4.61
N PHE A 92 -9.84 5.49 4.08
CA PHE A 92 -10.08 5.36 2.65
C PHE A 92 -10.86 6.56 2.11
N SER A 93 -12.01 6.87 2.72
CA SER A 93 -12.90 7.92 2.24
C SER A 93 -12.22 9.28 2.24
N HIS A 94 -11.62 9.72 3.34
CA HIS A 94 -11.02 11.06 3.35
C HIS A 94 -9.73 11.12 2.53
N SER A 95 -9.04 9.99 2.31
CA SER A 95 -7.84 9.97 1.50
C SER A 95 -8.09 10.10 0.00
N LEU A 96 -9.28 9.71 -0.48
CA LEU A 96 -9.68 9.94 -1.86
C LEU A 96 -9.93 11.42 -2.19
N HIS A 97 -10.37 12.19 -1.20
CA HIS A 97 -10.79 13.58 -1.39
C HIS A 97 -9.71 14.61 -1.06
N LYS A 98 -8.54 14.16 -0.57
CA LYS A 98 -7.50 15.04 -0.04
C LYS A 98 -6.16 14.73 -0.68
N LYS A 99 -5.48 15.74 -1.20
CA LYS A 99 -4.08 15.62 -1.61
C LYS A 99 -3.21 15.66 -0.37
N PHE A 100 -2.42 14.62 -0.14
CA PHE A 100 -1.42 14.60 0.91
C PHE A 100 -0.04 14.86 0.34
N PRO A 101 0.82 15.56 1.08
CA PRO A 101 2.25 15.55 0.79
C PRO A 101 2.75 14.11 0.96
N SER A 102 3.23 13.51 -0.12
CA SER A 102 3.91 12.22 -0.11
C SER A 102 5.26 12.41 -0.77
N TYR A 103 6.31 12.33 0.03
CA TYR A 103 7.67 12.56 -0.44
C TYR A 103 8.14 11.39 -1.30
N GLN A 104 8.53 11.68 -2.54
CA GLN A 104 9.00 10.67 -3.49
C GLN A 104 10.15 9.82 -2.91
N ARG A 105 10.98 10.42 -2.04
CA ARG A 105 12.09 9.74 -1.37
C ARG A 105 11.65 8.54 -0.52
N LEU A 106 10.53 8.63 0.21
CA LEU A 106 9.97 7.50 0.95
C LEU A 106 9.54 6.38 0.02
N VAL A 107 8.87 6.72 -1.09
CA VAL A 107 8.46 5.76 -2.11
C VAL A 107 9.67 5.00 -2.66
N ASP A 108 10.76 5.71 -2.95
CA ASP A 108 11.98 5.12 -3.50
C ASP A 108 12.67 4.18 -2.50
N ILE A 109 12.78 4.60 -1.23
CA ILE A 109 13.32 3.77 -0.14
C ILE A 109 12.51 2.48 -0.02
N ILE A 110 11.18 2.58 0.10
CA ILE A 110 10.32 1.41 0.26
C ILE A 110 10.34 0.51 -0.98
N ARG A 111 10.44 1.08 -2.20
CA ARG A 111 10.58 0.28 -3.43
C ARG A 111 11.87 -0.53 -3.46
N ILE A 112 12.98 0.03 -2.98
CA ILE A 112 14.24 -0.72 -2.85
C ILE A 112 14.04 -1.88 -1.88
N LEU A 113 13.47 -1.62 -0.70
CA LEU A 113 13.22 -2.66 0.30
C LEU A 113 12.26 -3.73 -0.23
N ASN A 114 11.18 -3.35 -0.91
CA ASN A 114 10.16 -4.27 -1.45
C ASN A 114 10.72 -5.21 -2.53
N LYS A 115 11.82 -4.85 -3.21
CA LYS A 115 12.51 -5.77 -4.14
C LYS A 115 13.11 -6.94 -3.38
N HIS A 116 13.72 -6.69 -2.24
CA HIS A 116 14.48 -7.68 -1.48
C HIS A 116 13.66 -8.39 -0.42
N TYR A 117 12.66 -7.73 0.15
CA TYR A 117 11.89 -8.24 1.28
C TYR A 117 10.39 -8.26 0.98
N THR A 118 9.67 -9.09 1.73
CA THR A 118 8.21 -9.03 1.81
C THR A 118 7.86 -8.09 2.95
N LEU A 119 7.23 -6.96 2.62
CA LEU A 119 6.91 -5.91 3.58
C LEU A 119 5.42 -5.54 3.54
N VAL A 120 4.93 -5.05 4.66
CA VAL A 120 3.60 -4.48 4.84
C VAL A 120 3.77 -3.08 5.40
N ILE A 121 3.25 -2.07 4.72
CA ILE A 121 3.19 -0.71 5.27
C ILE A 121 2.14 -0.71 6.37
N ARG A 122 2.51 -0.53 7.64
CA ARG A 122 1.56 -0.44 8.74
C ARG A 122 0.92 0.93 8.79
N GLU A 123 1.73 1.98 8.78
CA GLU A 123 1.27 3.38 8.83
C GLU A 123 2.07 4.25 7.88
N GLY A 124 1.39 5.15 7.16
CA GLY A 124 2.00 6.17 6.31
C GLY A 124 1.65 7.55 6.83
N PHE A 125 1.08 8.41 6.00
CA PHE A 125 0.41 9.62 6.48
C PHE A 125 -0.74 9.26 7.43
N CYS A 126 -0.86 9.97 8.55
CA CYS A 126 -2.00 9.88 9.46
C CYS A 126 -2.71 11.23 9.52
N CYS A 127 -4.04 11.25 9.38
CA CYS A 127 -4.80 12.44 9.74
C CYS A 127 -4.78 12.61 11.27
N ARG A 128 -5.02 13.83 11.77
CA ARG A 128 -5.00 14.12 13.22
C ARG A 128 -5.91 13.17 14.01
N LYS A 129 -7.13 12.93 13.52
CA LYS A 129 -8.11 12.03 14.15
C LYS A 129 -7.54 10.61 14.31
N HIS A 130 -6.99 10.04 13.23
CA HIS A 130 -6.38 8.71 13.27
C HIS A 130 -5.15 8.65 14.17
N PHE A 131 -4.28 9.66 14.08
CA PHE A 131 -3.06 9.74 14.87
C PHE A 131 -3.37 9.72 16.38
N HIS A 132 -4.31 10.54 16.84
CA HIS A 132 -4.73 10.55 18.24
C HIS A 132 -5.44 9.26 18.65
N PHE A 133 -6.23 8.66 17.76
CA PHE A 133 -6.85 7.36 18.00
C PHE A 133 -5.79 6.26 18.24
N LEU A 134 -4.73 6.23 17.41
CA LEU A 134 -3.63 5.27 17.57
C LEU A 134 -2.80 5.53 18.83
N GLN A 135 -2.59 6.80 19.20
CA GLN A 135 -1.94 7.15 20.47
C GLN A 135 -2.76 6.65 21.67
N ALA A 136 -4.08 6.81 21.65
CA ALA A 136 -4.96 6.30 22.70
C ALA A 136 -4.96 4.77 22.79
N LEU A 137 -4.73 4.06 21.68
CA LEU A 137 -4.48 2.62 21.65
C LEU A 137 -3.09 2.20 22.17
N GLY A 138 -2.27 3.14 22.64
CA GLY A 138 -0.92 2.88 23.13
C GLY A 138 0.13 2.69 22.03
N LYS A 139 -0.19 3.00 20.76
CA LYS A 139 0.81 2.97 19.69
C LYS A 139 1.65 4.24 19.72
N THR A 140 2.97 4.07 19.82
CA THR A 140 3.93 5.17 19.72
C THR A 140 4.25 5.45 18.25
N LEU A 141 3.77 6.59 17.74
CA LEU A 141 4.04 7.07 16.38
C LEU A 141 4.70 8.44 16.41
N SER A 142 5.63 8.65 15.49
CA SER A 142 6.26 9.95 15.27
C SER A 142 5.26 10.97 14.75
N THR A 143 5.34 12.22 15.21
CA THR A 143 4.47 13.31 14.72
C THR A 143 4.68 13.59 13.22
N LYS A 144 5.79 13.11 12.64
CA LYS A 144 6.07 13.14 11.19
C LYS A 144 5.03 12.40 10.34
N HIS A 145 4.31 11.43 10.92
CA HIS A 145 3.18 10.80 10.24
C HIS A 145 2.06 11.81 9.91
N LEU A 146 1.87 12.86 10.72
CA LEU A 146 0.91 13.95 10.44
C LEU A 146 1.32 14.80 9.24
N GLN A 147 2.60 14.79 8.87
CA GLN A 147 3.16 15.52 7.73
C GLN A 147 3.38 14.62 6.51
N GLY A 148 3.17 13.30 6.62
CA GLY A 148 3.50 12.35 5.55
C GLY A 148 5.00 12.16 5.33
N THR A 149 5.84 12.63 6.27
CA THR A 149 7.32 12.53 6.23
C THR A 149 7.84 11.29 6.95
N ALA A 150 6.96 10.41 7.42
CA ALA A 150 7.32 9.14 8.03
C ALA A 150 6.46 7.99 7.52
N VAL A 151 7.04 6.80 7.56
CA VAL A 151 6.36 5.53 7.30
C VAL A 151 6.82 4.48 8.30
N LEU A 152 5.87 3.68 8.75
CA LEU A 152 6.09 2.51 9.56
C LEU A 152 5.81 1.29 8.70
N ILE A 153 6.82 0.45 8.49
CA ILE A 153 6.68 -0.81 7.75
C ILE A 153 6.98 -1.98 8.67
N TRP A 154 6.39 -3.12 8.35
CA TRP A 154 6.66 -4.38 9.00
C TRP A 154 7.15 -5.42 8.00
N MET A 155 8.08 -6.25 8.44
CA MET A 155 8.79 -7.23 7.63
C MET A 155 8.89 -8.54 8.41
N TYR A 156 8.77 -9.69 7.72
CA TYR A 156 8.96 -11.00 8.34
C TYR A 156 10.42 -11.26 8.71
N GLU A 157 11.34 -10.77 7.89
CA GLU A 157 12.78 -10.95 8.06
C GLU A 157 13.40 -9.70 8.69
N THR A 158 14.33 -9.88 9.63
CA THR A 158 15.12 -8.79 10.22
C THR A 158 16.31 -8.47 9.32
N PRO A 159 16.32 -7.31 8.62
CA PRO A 159 17.47 -6.95 7.82
C PRO A 159 18.64 -6.50 8.71
N SER A 160 19.86 -6.97 8.41
CA SER A 160 21.05 -6.41 9.06
C SER A 160 21.26 -4.95 8.61
N LEU A 161 21.77 -4.09 9.49
CA LEU A 161 22.05 -2.69 9.15
C LEU A 161 23.07 -2.57 8.00
N ASN A 162 24.04 -3.48 7.92
CA ASN A 162 24.99 -3.53 6.79
C ASN A 162 24.27 -3.85 5.47
N THR A 163 23.31 -4.77 5.49
CA THR A 163 22.49 -5.08 4.31
C THR A 163 21.65 -3.87 3.91
N LEU A 164 20.98 -3.21 4.86
CA LEU A 164 20.21 -1.99 4.59
C LEU A 164 21.09 -0.90 3.98
N ASN A 165 22.26 -0.63 4.55
CA ASN A 165 23.22 0.35 4.04
C ASN A 165 23.60 0.05 2.59
N LYS A 166 23.97 -1.20 2.27
CA LYS A 166 24.30 -1.62 0.90
C LYS A 166 23.14 -1.41 -0.07
N LEU A 167 21.92 -1.74 0.33
CA LEU A 167 20.72 -1.57 -0.50
C LEU A 167 20.41 -0.09 -0.74
N LEU A 168 20.43 0.73 0.31
CA LEU A 168 20.08 2.14 0.26
C LEU A 168 21.12 2.99 -0.46
N ARG A 169 22.39 2.57 -0.50
CA ARG A 169 23.40 3.19 -1.39
C ARG A 169 23.01 3.17 -2.86
N SER A 170 22.12 2.26 -3.29
CA SER A 170 21.64 2.24 -4.67
C SER A 170 20.77 3.46 -5.03
N LEU A 171 20.23 4.19 -4.04
CA LEU A 171 19.50 5.44 -4.22
C LEU A 171 20.31 6.54 -4.94
N TYR A 172 21.64 6.45 -4.91
CA TYR A 172 22.54 7.48 -5.43
C TYR A 172 23.22 7.10 -6.76
N LYS A 173 23.02 5.88 -7.26
CA LYS A 173 23.83 5.33 -8.36
C LYS A 173 23.32 5.62 -9.78
N LYS A 174 22.13 6.21 -9.98
CA LYS A 174 21.46 6.11 -11.29
C LYS A 174 20.95 7.39 -11.95
N ASN A 175 21.00 8.54 -11.29
CA ASN A 175 20.78 9.90 -11.80
C ASN A 175 20.72 10.77 -10.56
N GLN A 176 21.53 11.82 -10.46
CA GLN A 176 21.55 12.72 -9.29
C GLN A 176 20.26 13.55 -9.26
N THR A 177 19.14 12.93 -8.87
CA THR A 177 17.93 13.68 -8.50
C THR A 177 18.12 14.34 -7.13
N TYR A 178 19.04 13.82 -6.31
CA TYR A 178 19.19 14.19 -4.90
C TYR A 178 20.67 14.35 -4.52
N PRO A 179 21.13 15.56 -4.17
CA PRO A 179 22.53 15.84 -3.89
C PRO A 179 22.80 15.89 -2.39
N ILE A 180 22.83 14.76 -1.68
CA ILE A 180 23.21 14.73 -0.25
C ILE A 180 24.08 13.50 0.07
N VAL A 181 24.86 13.64 1.15
CA VAL A 181 25.84 12.73 1.72
C VAL A 181 25.41 11.25 1.64
N THR A 182 26.26 10.47 0.96
CA THR A 182 26.09 9.01 0.78
C THR A 182 26.66 8.19 1.94
N GLU A 183 27.22 8.86 2.94
CA GLU A 183 27.73 8.26 4.16
C GLU A 183 26.58 8.05 5.15
N PHE A 184 26.44 6.80 5.60
CA PHE A 184 25.44 6.40 6.57
C PHE A 184 26.11 6.22 7.93
N SER A 185 25.55 6.88 8.94
CA SER A 185 25.83 6.58 10.34
C SER A 185 24.97 5.41 10.78
N THR A 186 25.55 4.45 11.50
CA THR A 186 24.84 3.26 12.00
C THR A 186 25.09 3.10 13.49
N THR A 187 24.02 2.80 14.24
CA THR A 187 24.09 2.34 15.64
C THR A 187 23.71 0.86 15.71
N ASP A 188 23.28 0.33 16.86
CA ASP A 188 22.78 -1.05 16.97
C ASP A 188 21.42 -1.25 16.29
N THR A 189 20.57 -0.22 16.31
CA THR A 189 19.18 -0.31 15.81
C THR A 189 18.84 0.75 14.79
N THR A 190 19.72 1.72 14.53
CA THR A 190 19.45 2.82 13.61
C THR A 190 20.44 2.90 12.47
N LEU A 191 19.94 3.38 11.32
CA LEU A 191 20.72 3.78 10.16
C LEU A 191 20.22 5.16 9.73
N SER A 192 21.12 6.13 9.64
CA SER A 192 20.76 7.49 9.25
C SER A 192 21.80 8.14 8.35
N ASN A 193 21.35 9.15 7.62
CA ASN A 193 22.19 10.17 7.01
C ASN A 193 21.50 11.52 7.21
N GLU A 194 21.91 12.56 6.47
CA GLU A 194 21.28 13.88 6.56
C GLU A 194 19.85 13.92 5.98
N GLU A 195 19.48 12.96 5.12
CA GLU A 195 18.18 12.94 4.45
C GLU A 195 17.11 12.21 5.25
N PHE A 196 17.45 11.10 5.90
CA PHE A 196 16.49 10.25 6.58
C PHE A 196 17.12 9.43 7.72
N LEU A 197 16.25 8.97 8.61
CA LEU A 197 16.53 8.07 9.72
C LEU A 197 15.68 6.81 9.57
N ILE A 198 16.31 5.64 9.69
CA ILE A 198 15.66 4.35 9.80
C ILE A 198 15.93 3.81 11.21
N THR A 199 14.87 3.40 11.90
CA THR A 199 14.93 2.75 13.21
C THR A 199 14.32 1.36 13.10
N ILE A 200 15.08 0.35 13.52
CA ILE A 200 14.68 -1.05 13.54
C ILE A 200 14.21 -1.42 14.93
N THR A 201 13.01 -1.98 15.04
CA THR A 201 12.45 -2.54 16.28
C THR A 201 12.05 -3.98 16.03
N THR A 202 12.64 -4.91 16.78
CA THR A 202 12.28 -6.32 16.69
C THR A 202 10.96 -6.57 17.42
N GLU A 203 10.04 -7.27 16.76
CA GLU A 203 8.78 -7.71 17.31
C GLU A 203 8.73 -9.25 17.36
N THR A 204 7.77 -9.82 18.09
CA THR A 204 7.67 -11.28 18.29
C THR A 204 7.56 -12.09 17.00
N LEU A 205 6.94 -11.53 15.95
CA LEU A 205 6.68 -12.23 14.67
C LEU A 205 7.47 -11.66 13.49
N GLY A 206 8.31 -10.66 13.71
CA GLY A 206 9.00 -9.97 12.63
C GLY A 206 9.69 -8.71 13.10
N THR A 207 9.86 -7.75 12.20
CA THR A 207 10.62 -6.52 12.46
C THR A 207 9.86 -5.33 11.94
N CYS A 208 9.77 -4.29 12.76
CA CYS A 208 9.21 -3.01 12.42
C CYS A 208 10.34 -2.04 12.03
N LEU A 209 10.22 -1.38 10.88
CA LEU A 209 11.11 -0.30 10.47
C LEU A 209 10.32 1.00 10.45
N SER A 210 10.72 1.94 11.30
CA SER A 210 10.29 3.33 11.21
C SER A 210 11.27 4.06 10.30
N ILE A 211 10.77 4.71 9.26
CA ILE A 211 11.56 5.51 8.33
C ILE A 211 11.03 6.93 8.37
N GLU A 212 11.90 7.86 8.71
CA GLU A 212 11.57 9.27 8.83
C GLU A 212 12.47 10.11 7.94
N LEU A 213 11.88 11.02 7.17
CA LEU A 213 12.64 12.04 6.48
C LEU A 213 13.11 13.13 7.46
N LEU A 214 14.31 13.62 7.22
CA LEU A 214 14.97 14.72 7.95
C LEU A 214 15.13 15.94 7.04
N TYR A 215 15.20 15.72 5.73
CA TYR A 215 15.38 16.74 4.73
C TYR A 215 14.37 16.57 3.60
N ASP A 216 13.72 17.67 3.23
CA ASP A 216 12.84 17.72 2.08
C ASP A 216 13.64 18.14 0.85
N LEU A 217 13.79 17.19 -0.07
CA LEU A 217 14.54 17.36 -1.30
C LEU A 217 13.77 18.20 -2.33
N GLU A 218 12.45 18.29 -2.24
CA GLU A 218 11.61 19.07 -3.15
C GLU A 218 11.71 20.57 -2.83
N THR A 219 11.75 20.91 -1.54
CA THR A 219 11.85 22.30 -1.07
C THR A 219 13.27 22.72 -0.69
N SER A 220 14.22 21.79 -0.67
CA SER A 220 15.60 22.02 -0.21
C SER A 220 15.67 22.61 1.20
N GLN A 221 14.83 22.11 2.10
CA GLN A 221 14.76 22.56 3.49
C GLN A 221 14.76 21.38 4.45
N LYS A 222 15.29 21.61 5.67
CA LYS A 222 15.14 20.64 6.76
C LYS A 222 13.67 20.53 7.14
N ILE A 223 13.19 19.30 7.29
CA ILE A 223 11.82 19.04 7.74
C ILE A 223 11.76 19.39 9.22
N MET A 224 11.12 20.51 9.53
CA MET A 224 10.89 20.91 10.92
C MET A 224 9.86 19.97 11.54
N THR A 225 10.23 19.34 12.66
CA THR A 225 9.24 18.72 13.54
C THR A 225 8.35 19.82 14.09
N PRO A 226 7.01 19.70 13.97
CA PRO A 226 6.13 20.69 14.54
C PRO A 226 6.29 20.66 16.07
N PRO A 227 6.25 21.82 16.75
CA PRO A 227 6.33 21.85 18.20
C PRO A 227 5.21 20.96 18.78
N PRO A 228 5.47 20.24 19.88
CA PRO A 228 4.55 19.23 20.40
C PRO A 228 3.16 19.76 20.82
N ASN A 229 2.94 21.08 20.80
CA ASN A 229 1.71 21.71 21.25
C ASN A 229 1.23 22.78 20.25
N LEU A 230 0.31 22.41 19.37
CA LEU A 230 -0.68 23.34 18.83
C LEU A 230 -2.02 22.59 18.87
N ASN A 231 -2.73 22.81 19.98
CA ASN A 231 -4.07 22.35 20.29
C ASN A 231 -5.04 22.52 19.11
#